data_AF-H2Z0Q4-F1
#
_entry.id   AF-H2Z0Q4-F1
#
_cell.length_a   1.000
_cell.length_b   1.000
_cell.length_c   1.000
_cell.angle_alpha   90.00
_cell.angle_beta   90.00
_cell.angle_gamma   90.00
#
_symmetry.space_group_name_H-M   'P 1'
#
loop_
_entity.id
_entity.type
_entity.pdbx_description
1 polymer ?
#
loop_
_entity_poly.entity_id
_entity_poly.type
_entity_poly.pdbx_seq_one_letter_code
_entity_poly.pdbx_strand_id
1 'polypeptide(L)'
;MREISMKEIAIYNALNKVPTVFLPNFATNQATTSSVQNLTENFILGLVAGFPSTEMTVFRTSNKLQAPGKVSQAENDTNRKVVQNEGCILCFGSIDNTCSLENATALRHTLFSETINTNEAHVTYNDPTINIMEIPPPQDLEQTLNQSVCYACRLLRKEISDPGKNLLFPTIAKITSTYRNSNPKDIKESLRDMLLQD
;
A
#
# COMPACT_ATOMS: atom_id res chain seq x y z
N MET A 1 13.79 -13.71 -14.74
CA MET A 1 12.60 -14.48 -15.17
C MET A 1 11.51 -13.66 -15.87
N ARG A 2 11.60 -12.32 -15.95
CA ARG A 2 10.52 -11.49 -16.52
C ARG A 2 10.25 -11.73 -18.02
N GLU A 3 11.23 -12.26 -18.75
CA GLU A 3 11.15 -12.54 -20.20
C GLU A 3 10.83 -14.01 -20.52
N ILE A 4 10.70 -14.86 -19.50
CA ILE A 4 10.46 -16.29 -19.65
C ILE A 4 9.02 -16.56 -19.24
N SER A 5 8.24 -17.19 -20.11
CA SER A 5 6.85 -17.54 -19.82
C SER A 5 6.76 -18.61 -18.72
N MET A 6 5.64 -18.62 -17.99
CA MET A 6 5.40 -19.66 -16.96
C MET A 6 5.43 -21.08 -17.55
N LYS A 7 5.05 -21.25 -18.81
CA LYS A 7 5.10 -22.55 -19.50
C LYS A 7 6.54 -23.03 -19.70
N GLU A 8 7.44 -22.14 -20.13
CA GLU A 8 8.86 -22.48 -20.29
C GLU A 8 9.52 -22.83 -18.96
N ILE A 9 9.19 -22.09 -17.89
CA ILE A 9 9.65 -22.40 -16.52
C ILE A 9 9.15 -23.77 -16.07
N ALA A 10 7.88 -24.08 -16.33
CA ALA A 10 7.29 -25.38 -15.98
C ALA A 10 7.97 -26.54 -16.73
N ILE A 11 8.20 -26.39 -18.04
CA ILE A 11 8.91 -27.39 -18.86
C ILE A 11 10.34 -27.56 -18.36
N TYR A 12 11.06 -26.47 -18.11
CA TYR A 12 12.42 -26.51 -17.58
C TYR A 12 12.49 -27.26 -16.25
N ASN A 13 11.58 -26.95 -15.32
CA ASN A 13 11.52 -27.61 -14.03
C ASN A 13 11.22 -29.11 -14.17
N ALA A 14 10.32 -29.49 -15.09
CA ALA A 14 10.01 -30.89 -15.37
C ALA A 14 11.22 -31.65 -15.94
N LEU A 15 11.93 -31.07 -16.90
CA LEU A 15 13.11 -31.69 -17.52
C LEU A 15 14.26 -31.86 -16.52
N ASN A 16 14.44 -30.88 -15.63
CA ASN A 16 15.52 -30.89 -14.62
C ASN A 16 15.09 -31.53 -13.29
N LYS A 17 13.88 -32.09 -13.21
CA LYS A 17 13.31 -32.72 -12.01
C LYS A 17 13.38 -31.81 -10.77
N VAL A 18 13.18 -30.51 -10.97
CA VAL A 18 13.11 -29.53 -9.89
C VAL A 18 11.79 -29.74 -9.14
N PRO A 19 11.79 -29.93 -7.82
CA PRO A 19 10.56 -30.02 -7.03
C PRO A 19 9.74 -28.74 -7.21
N THR A 20 8.46 -28.90 -7.60
CA THR A 20 7.54 -27.77 -7.79
C THR A 20 6.34 -27.92 -6.86
N VAL A 21 5.89 -26.79 -6.28
CA VAL A 21 4.68 -26.72 -5.47
C VAL A 21 3.69 -25.81 -6.20
N PHE A 22 2.52 -26.35 -6.49
CA PHE A 22 1.42 -25.56 -7.04
C PHE A 22 0.61 -24.94 -5.91
N LEU A 23 0.61 -23.62 -5.82
CA LEU A 23 -0.24 -22.88 -4.88
C LEU A 23 -1.40 -22.27 -5.66
N PRO A 24 -2.63 -22.85 -5.58
CA PRO A 24 -3.80 -22.24 -6.18
C PRO A 24 -4.04 -20.87 -5.53
N ASN A 25 -4.27 -19.87 -6.36
CA ASN A 25 -4.71 -18.54 -5.92
C ASN A 25 -6.24 -18.45 -6.00
N PHE A 26 -6.81 -17.38 -5.45
CA PHE A 26 -8.25 -17.14 -5.53
C PHE A 26 -8.80 -17.13 -6.96
N ALA A 27 -7.99 -16.81 -7.97
CA ALA A 27 -8.39 -16.77 -9.37
C ALA A 27 -8.32 -18.13 -10.08
N THR A 28 -7.80 -19.18 -9.42
CA THR A 28 -7.60 -20.50 -10.02
C THR A 28 -8.95 -21.16 -10.30
N ASN A 29 -9.15 -21.62 -11.54
CA ASN A 29 -10.40 -22.25 -11.99
C ASN A 29 -11.64 -21.33 -11.94
N GLN A 30 -11.44 -20.02 -11.91
CA GLN A 30 -12.53 -19.07 -12.07
C GLN A 30 -12.85 -18.81 -13.56
N ALA A 31 -14.05 -18.29 -13.82
CA ALA A 31 -14.46 -17.87 -15.16
C ALA A 31 -13.49 -16.81 -15.73
N THR A 32 -13.35 -16.77 -17.06
CA THR A 32 -12.45 -15.82 -17.74
C THR A 32 -12.83 -14.36 -17.48
N THR A 33 -14.10 -14.09 -17.18
CA THR A 33 -14.65 -12.77 -16.85
C THR A 33 -14.65 -12.45 -15.35
N SER A 34 -14.09 -13.33 -14.50
CA SER A 34 -14.13 -13.13 -13.04
C SER A 34 -13.26 -11.97 -12.56
N SER A 35 -12.24 -11.60 -13.34
CA SER A 35 -11.39 -10.44 -13.07
C SER A 35 -10.82 -9.87 -14.35
N VAL A 36 -10.44 -8.58 -14.30
CA VAL A 36 -9.73 -7.91 -15.40
C VAL A 36 -8.42 -8.63 -15.72
N GLN A 37 -7.74 -9.17 -14.70
CA GLN A 37 -6.51 -9.93 -14.85
C GLN A 37 -6.75 -11.21 -15.69
N ASN A 38 -7.73 -12.03 -15.30
CA ASN A 38 -8.07 -13.26 -16.03
C ASN A 38 -8.53 -12.97 -17.47
N LEU A 39 -9.33 -11.90 -17.66
CA LEU A 39 -9.80 -11.51 -18.98
C LEU A 39 -8.62 -11.11 -19.88
N THR A 40 -7.69 -10.32 -19.34
CA THR A 40 -6.50 -9.86 -20.05
C THR A 40 -5.57 -11.03 -20.39
N GLU A 41 -5.35 -11.95 -19.45
CA GLU A 41 -4.55 -13.16 -19.68
C GLU A 41 -5.14 -13.98 -20.83
N ASN A 42 -6.43 -14.29 -20.77
CA ASN A 42 -7.09 -15.07 -21.82
C ASN A 42 -7.09 -14.37 -23.18
N PHE A 43 -7.26 -13.05 -23.20
CA PHE A 43 -7.17 -12.25 -24.43
C PHE A 43 -5.78 -12.37 -25.06
N ILE A 44 -4.72 -12.17 -24.28
CA ILE A 44 -3.32 -12.27 -24.77
C ILE A 44 -3.02 -13.71 -25.22
N LEU A 45 -3.39 -14.71 -24.43
CA LEU A 45 -3.19 -16.12 -24.79
C LEU A 45 -3.94 -16.51 -26.07
N GLY A 46 -5.15 -15.98 -26.27
CA GLY A 46 -5.92 -16.15 -27.51
C GLY A 46 -5.20 -15.56 -28.72
N LEU A 47 -4.58 -14.38 -28.60
CA LEU A 47 -3.76 -13.81 -29.66
C LEU A 47 -2.49 -14.62 -29.92
N VAL A 48 -1.83 -15.11 -28.86
CA VAL A 48 -0.60 -15.90 -28.96
C VAL A 48 -0.82 -17.19 -29.76
N ALA A 49 -2.02 -17.78 -29.70
CA ALA A 49 -2.36 -18.97 -30.48
C ALA A 49 -2.24 -18.75 -32.00
N GLY A 50 -2.61 -17.56 -32.50
CA GLY A 50 -2.46 -17.17 -33.91
C GLY A 50 -1.15 -16.43 -34.21
N PHE A 51 -0.57 -15.78 -33.21
CA PHE A 51 0.59 -14.89 -33.34
C PHE A 51 1.55 -15.12 -32.17
N PRO A 52 2.45 -16.12 -32.24
CA PRO A 52 3.29 -16.56 -31.11
C PRO A 52 4.15 -15.47 -30.47
N SER A 53 4.55 -14.45 -31.24
CA SER A 53 5.36 -13.34 -30.74
C SER A 53 4.57 -12.26 -29.99
N THR A 54 3.25 -12.40 -29.85
CA THR A 54 2.37 -11.40 -29.21
C THR A 54 2.75 -11.13 -27.76
N GLU A 55 2.95 -12.17 -26.95
CA GLU A 55 3.30 -12.03 -25.52
C GLU A 55 4.57 -11.17 -25.34
N MET A 56 5.62 -11.52 -26.08
CA MET A 56 6.90 -10.79 -26.05
C MET A 56 6.77 -9.36 -26.60
N THR A 57 5.94 -9.16 -27.63
CA THR A 57 5.74 -7.84 -28.24
C THR A 57 4.99 -6.89 -27.31
N VAL A 58 3.92 -7.38 -26.67
CA VAL A 58 3.18 -6.64 -25.63
C VAL A 58 4.12 -6.28 -24.48
N PHE A 59 4.89 -7.25 -23.99
CA PHE A 59 5.85 -7.02 -22.92
C PHE A 59 6.91 -5.95 -23.28
N ARG A 60 7.59 -6.08 -24.43
CA ARG A 60 8.61 -5.12 -24.88
C ARG A 60 8.03 -3.72 -25.12
N THR A 61 6.82 -3.65 -25.67
CA THR A 61 6.13 -2.38 -25.89
C THR A 61 5.77 -1.73 -24.55
N SER A 62 5.30 -2.51 -23.58
CA SER A 62 4.99 -2.00 -22.24
C SER A 62 6.22 -1.39 -21.55
N ASN A 63 7.41 -2.01 -21.72
CA ASN A 63 8.67 -1.47 -21.19
C ASN A 63 9.08 -0.17 -21.90
N LYS A 64 8.79 -0.02 -23.19
CA LYS A 64 9.06 1.24 -23.92
C LYS A 64 8.12 2.37 -23.50
N LEU A 65 6.91 2.02 -23.06
CA LEU A 65 5.91 2.98 -22.58
C LEU A 65 6.13 3.40 -21.12
N GLN A 66 6.93 2.65 -20.36
CA GLN A 66 7.43 3.14 -19.08
C GLN A 66 8.28 4.37 -19.35
N ALA A 67 7.73 5.56 -19.06
CA ALA A 67 8.43 6.81 -19.25
C ALA A 67 9.79 6.76 -18.54
N PRO A 68 10.88 7.29 -19.12
CA PRO A 68 12.19 7.38 -18.46
C PRO A 68 12.21 8.37 -17.27
N GLY A 69 11.08 8.61 -16.62
CA GLY A 69 10.95 9.48 -15.46
C GLY A 69 10.64 8.67 -14.20
N LYS A 70 11.55 8.81 -13.20
CA LYS A 70 11.43 8.41 -11.78
C LYS A 70 12.13 7.12 -11.32
N VAL A 71 13.23 6.71 -11.98
CA VAL A 71 14.30 5.97 -11.29
C VAL A 71 15.63 6.69 -11.50
N SER A 72 15.70 7.93 -11.04
CA SER A 72 16.87 8.83 -10.89
C SER A 72 16.28 10.09 -10.25
N GLN A 73 16.63 10.54 -9.06
CA GLN A 73 17.96 10.99 -8.65
C GLN A 73 18.14 10.79 -7.14
N ALA A 74 18.96 9.82 -6.76
CA ALA A 74 19.65 9.78 -5.48
C ALA A 74 21.14 9.58 -5.71
N GLU A 75 21.70 10.16 -6.77
CA GLU A 75 23.14 10.23 -6.96
C GLU A 75 23.47 11.64 -7.49
N ASN A 76 24.26 12.35 -6.69
CA ASN A 76 24.98 13.58 -7.03
C ASN A 76 24.13 14.87 -7.15
N ASP A 77 23.63 15.36 -6.01
CA ASP A 77 23.56 16.81 -5.83
C ASP A 77 23.79 17.15 -4.35
N THR A 78 24.98 17.68 -4.04
CA THR A 78 25.46 18.04 -2.69
C THR A 78 24.77 19.29 -2.12
N ASN A 79 23.57 19.63 -2.57
CA ASN A 79 22.81 20.77 -2.06
C ASN A 79 21.29 20.54 -2.08
N ARG A 80 20.85 19.33 -1.72
CA ARG A 80 19.42 19.03 -1.60
C ARG A 80 18.90 19.40 -0.21
N LYS A 81 18.12 20.48 -0.17
CA LYS A 81 17.12 20.78 0.87
C LYS A 81 16.52 19.49 1.42
N VAL A 82 16.57 19.34 2.75
CA VAL A 82 15.90 18.34 3.58
C VAL A 82 14.69 17.72 2.87
N VAL A 83 14.84 16.51 2.34
CA VAL A 83 13.73 15.71 1.85
C VAL A 83 12.96 15.25 3.07
N GLN A 84 11.79 15.85 3.26
CA GLN A 84 10.88 15.56 4.35
C GLN A 84 10.36 14.12 4.22
N ASN A 85 10.61 13.32 5.27
CA ASN A 85 9.94 12.07 5.66
C ASN A 85 9.52 11.14 4.50
N GLU A 86 10.41 10.21 4.12
CA GLU A 86 10.20 9.24 3.03
C GLU A 86 9.21 8.11 3.36
N GLY A 87 8.55 8.16 4.52
CA GLY A 87 7.62 7.12 4.94
C GLY A 87 6.81 7.48 6.17
N CYS A 88 5.88 6.60 6.50
CA CYS A 88 5.00 6.70 7.64
C CYS A 88 5.78 6.51 8.93
N ILE A 89 5.69 7.45 9.87
CA ILE A 89 6.41 7.37 11.14
C ILE A 89 6.01 6.17 12.03
N LEU A 90 4.86 5.54 11.76
CA LEU A 90 4.36 4.39 12.52
C LEU A 90 4.75 3.03 11.92
N CYS A 91 4.44 2.79 10.64
CA CYS A 91 4.74 1.51 9.98
C CYS A 91 5.97 1.55 9.07
N PHE A 92 6.63 2.71 8.93
CA PHE A 92 7.74 2.96 8.00
C PHE A 92 7.41 2.72 6.53
N GLY A 93 6.14 2.45 6.20
CA GLY A 93 5.69 2.26 4.83
C GLY A 93 5.72 3.56 4.03
N SER A 94 5.97 3.45 2.72
CA SER A 94 5.98 4.61 1.82
C SER A 94 4.65 5.36 1.87
N ILE A 95 4.72 6.68 2.04
CA ILE A 95 3.56 7.56 1.91
C ILE A 95 3.58 8.16 0.52
N ASP A 96 2.42 8.18 -0.14
CA ASP A 96 2.23 8.95 -1.37
C ASP A 96 2.18 10.46 -1.04
N ASN A 97 3.36 11.04 -0.85
CA ASN A 97 3.60 12.46 -0.62
C ASN A 97 4.31 13.16 -1.78
N THR A 98 4.73 12.40 -2.81
CA THR A 98 5.56 12.89 -3.92
C THR A 98 4.89 12.63 -5.28
N CYS A 99 4.02 13.57 -5.70
CA CYS A 99 3.54 13.61 -7.07
C CYS A 99 4.30 14.69 -7.87
N SER A 100 4.54 14.43 -9.16
CA SER A 100 5.19 15.38 -10.07
C SER A 100 4.30 16.55 -10.46
N LEU A 101 2.99 16.40 -10.27
CA LEU A 101 2.03 17.48 -10.35
C LEU A 101 1.81 18.01 -8.93
N GLU A 102 2.05 19.31 -8.73
CA GLU A 102 1.86 19.95 -7.44
C GLU A 102 0.48 19.59 -6.88
N ASN A 103 0.45 19.08 -5.64
CA ASN A 103 -0.75 18.81 -4.85
C ASN A 103 -1.64 17.61 -5.24
N ALA A 104 -1.29 16.81 -6.26
CA ALA A 104 -2.08 15.64 -6.66
C ALA A 104 -1.58 14.33 -6.03
N THR A 105 -1.59 14.22 -4.69
CA THR A 105 -1.22 12.99 -3.98
C THR A 105 -2.42 12.34 -3.30
N ALA A 106 -2.46 11.01 -3.23
CA ALA A 106 -3.56 10.28 -2.61
C ALA A 106 -3.76 10.67 -1.13
N LEU A 107 -2.66 10.97 -0.42
CA LEU A 107 -2.72 11.49 0.95
C LEU A 107 -3.50 12.81 1.01
N ARG A 108 -3.22 13.74 0.09
CA ARG A 108 -3.89 15.04 0.06
C ARG A 108 -5.37 14.90 -0.28
N HIS A 109 -5.72 14.09 -1.28
CA HIS A 109 -7.12 13.80 -1.60
C HIS A 109 -7.89 13.25 -0.40
N THR A 110 -7.26 12.37 0.37
CA THR A 110 -7.88 11.78 1.57
C THR A 110 -8.10 12.85 2.65
N LEU A 111 -7.09 13.67 2.95
CA LEU A 111 -7.19 14.74 3.95
C LEU A 111 -8.25 15.77 3.56
N PHE A 112 -8.29 16.16 2.28
CA PHE A 112 -9.32 17.06 1.74
C PHE A 112 -10.73 16.48 1.92
N SER A 113 -10.93 15.21 1.58
CA SER A 113 -12.22 14.52 1.77
C SER A 113 -12.63 14.48 3.24
N GLU A 114 -11.68 14.26 4.16
CA GLU A 114 -11.93 14.33 5.60
C GLU A 114 -12.35 15.73 6.05
N THR A 115 -11.68 16.79 5.56
CA THR A 115 -12.04 18.18 5.91
C THR A 115 -13.44 18.58 5.43
N ILE A 116 -13.85 18.12 4.24
CA ILE A 116 -15.23 18.34 3.75
C ILE A 116 -16.24 17.61 4.63
N ASN A 117 -15.90 16.43 5.13
CA ASN A 117 -16.81 15.63 5.94
C ASN A 117 -16.98 16.17 7.38
N THR A 118 -15.99 16.91 7.92
CA THR A 118 -16.04 17.48 9.27
C THR A 118 -16.62 18.89 9.32
N ASN A 119 -16.44 19.68 8.25
CA ASN A 119 -17.11 20.97 8.13
C ASN A 119 -18.55 20.70 7.72
N GLU A 120 -19.52 21.10 8.55
CA GLU A 120 -20.94 21.07 8.16
C GLU A 120 -21.06 21.61 6.73
N ALA A 121 -21.59 20.78 5.83
CA ALA A 121 -21.55 20.93 4.38
C ALA A 121 -22.40 22.12 3.87
N HIS A 122 -22.08 23.32 4.33
CA HIS A 122 -22.90 24.52 4.13
C HIS A 122 -22.28 25.55 3.18
N VAL A 123 -21.12 25.27 2.56
CA VAL A 123 -20.44 26.25 1.69
C VAL A 123 -20.07 25.73 0.29
N THR A 124 -20.19 24.45 -0.01
CA THR A 124 -19.18 23.80 -0.87
C THR A 124 -19.56 23.42 -2.31
N TYR A 125 -20.53 24.05 -2.97
CA TYR A 125 -20.74 23.81 -4.42
C TYR A 125 -20.43 25.00 -5.33
N ASN A 126 -20.28 26.22 -4.80
CA ASN A 126 -20.11 27.43 -5.62
C ASN A 126 -18.79 28.17 -5.41
N ASP A 127 -17.84 27.61 -4.65
CA ASP A 127 -16.55 28.27 -4.42
C ASP A 127 -15.51 27.83 -5.47
N PRO A 128 -15.03 28.73 -6.36
CA PRO A 128 -14.02 28.42 -7.37
C PRO A 128 -12.66 28.00 -6.76
N THR A 129 -12.44 28.20 -5.46
CA THR A 129 -11.25 27.71 -4.74
C THR A 129 -11.27 26.20 -4.50
N ILE A 130 -12.41 25.51 -4.57
CA ILE A 130 -12.53 24.05 -4.40
C ILE A 130 -11.88 23.27 -5.55
N ASN A 131 -11.78 23.88 -6.73
CA ASN A 131 -11.03 23.30 -7.86
C ASN A 131 -9.52 23.24 -7.59
N ILE A 132 -9.05 23.93 -6.56
CA ILE A 132 -7.70 23.85 -6.05
C ILE A 132 -7.82 22.94 -4.83
N MET A 133 -7.28 21.73 -4.86
CA MET A 133 -7.22 20.81 -3.70
C MET A 133 -6.24 21.35 -2.64
N GLU A 134 -6.53 22.56 -2.18
CA GLU A 134 -5.74 23.32 -1.25
C GLU A 134 -6.22 22.96 0.14
N ILE A 135 -5.52 22.00 0.74
CA ILE A 135 -5.67 21.72 2.16
C ILE A 135 -5.09 22.93 2.88
N PRO A 136 -5.86 23.61 3.74
CA PRO A 136 -5.32 24.71 4.54
C PRO A 136 -4.08 24.24 5.31
N PRO A 137 -3.07 25.10 5.50
CA PRO A 137 -1.85 24.74 6.21
C PRO A 137 -2.22 24.20 7.59
N PRO A 138 -1.55 23.14 8.08
CA PRO A 138 -1.90 22.51 9.34
C PRO A 138 -1.79 23.54 10.47
N GLN A 139 -2.90 23.81 11.15
CA GLN A 139 -2.97 24.76 12.26
C GLN A 139 -2.68 24.07 13.60
N ASP A 140 -2.93 22.75 13.67
CA ASP A 140 -2.82 21.95 14.88
C ASP A 140 -1.78 20.83 14.78
N LEU A 141 -1.22 20.43 15.93
CA LEU A 141 -0.27 19.31 16.06
C LEU A 141 -0.82 18.00 15.48
N GLU A 142 -2.14 17.78 15.61
CA GLU A 142 -2.82 16.61 15.09
C GLU A 142 -2.85 16.58 13.55
N GLN A 143 -3.02 17.74 12.90
CA GLN A 143 -3.02 17.84 11.45
C GLN A 143 -1.61 17.61 10.87
N THR A 144 -0.58 18.13 11.56
CA THR A 144 0.82 17.86 11.23
C THR A 144 1.15 16.37 11.34
N LEU A 145 0.64 15.70 12.40
CA LEU A 145 0.82 14.26 12.58
C LEU A 145 0.13 13.46 11.45
N ASN A 146 -1.08 13.85 11.06
CA ASN A 146 -1.83 13.18 9.99
C ASN A 146 -1.15 13.29 8.60
N GLN A 147 -0.33 14.31 8.37
CA GLN A 147 0.47 14.44 7.15
C GLN A 147 1.71 13.53 7.14
N SER A 148 2.10 12.98 8.30
CA SER A 148 3.29 12.12 8.47
C SER A 148 2.99 10.62 8.60
N VAL A 149 1.71 10.23 8.49
CA VAL A 149 1.22 8.87 8.75
C VAL A 149 0.41 8.35 7.54
N CYS A 150 0.60 7.09 7.15
CA CYS A 150 -0.17 6.48 6.06
C CYS A 150 -1.66 6.34 6.41
N TYR A 151 -2.52 6.19 5.41
CA TYR A 151 -3.97 6.05 5.61
C TYR A 151 -4.34 4.92 6.60
N ALA A 152 -3.72 3.75 6.46
CA ALA A 152 -3.98 2.61 7.34
C ALA A 152 -3.64 2.91 8.80
N CYS A 153 -2.48 3.50 9.07
CA CYS A 153 -2.08 3.85 10.43
C CYS A 153 -2.93 5.00 11.03
N ARG A 154 -3.44 5.92 10.20
CA ARG A 154 -4.43 6.92 10.65
C ARG A 154 -5.76 6.27 11.05
N LEU A 155 -6.25 5.32 10.25
CA LEU A 155 -7.47 4.58 10.54
C LEU A 155 -7.33 3.79 11.86
N LEU A 156 -6.22 3.08 12.03
CA LEU A 156 -5.92 2.36 13.27
C LEU A 156 -5.88 3.30 14.49
N ARG A 157 -5.31 4.50 14.36
CA ARG A 157 -5.31 5.49 15.44
C ARG A 157 -6.72 5.95 15.80
N LYS A 158 -7.59 6.18 14.80
CA LYS A 158 -9.01 6.54 15.01
C LYS A 158 -9.75 5.39 15.71
N GLU A 159 -9.49 4.13 15.33
CA GLU A 159 -10.09 2.96 15.99
C GLU A 159 -9.63 2.79 17.45
N ILE A 160 -8.36 3.06 17.77
CA ILE A 160 -7.83 2.99 19.14
C ILE A 160 -8.38 4.11 20.03
N SER A 161 -8.65 5.29 19.45
CA SER A 161 -9.14 6.44 20.21
C SER A 161 -10.62 6.34 20.60
N ASP A 162 -11.39 5.44 19.99
CA ASP A 162 -12.78 5.16 20.32
C ASP A 162 -12.86 3.95 21.28
N PRO A 163 -12.94 4.15 22.62
CA PRO A 163 -12.85 3.09 23.61
C PRO A 163 -14.02 2.07 23.62
N GLY A 164 -14.93 2.14 22.65
CA GLY A 164 -16.13 1.29 22.57
C GLY A 164 -16.26 0.42 21.32
N LYS A 165 -15.32 0.50 20.36
CA LYS A 165 -15.38 -0.31 19.13
C LYS A 165 -14.47 -1.53 19.26
N ASN A 166 -14.99 -2.71 18.91
CA ASN A 166 -14.17 -3.92 18.80
C ASN A 166 -13.11 -3.68 17.72
N LEU A 167 -11.85 -3.53 18.14
CA LEU A 167 -10.72 -3.37 17.23
C LEU A 167 -10.71 -4.54 16.23
N LEU A 168 -10.85 -4.25 14.95
CA LEU A 168 -10.88 -5.23 13.86
C LEU A 168 -9.52 -5.92 13.67
N PHE A 169 -8.44 -5.31 14.17
CA PHE A 169 -7.08 -5.87 14.18
C PHE A 169 -6.70 -6.42 15.57
N PRO A 170 -6.49 -7.74 15.74
CA PRO A 170 -6.29 -8.32 17.06
C PRO A 170 -4.88 -8.14 17.67
N THR A 171 -4.89 -8.00 19.00
CA THR A 171 -3.85 -8.35 19.98
C THR A 171 -2.71 -7.36 20.24
N ILE A 172 -2.03 -6.80 19.24
CA ILE A 172 -0.83 -5.96 19.50
C ILE A 172 -1.14 -4.68 20.28
N ALA A 173 -2.27 -4.02 19.98
CA ALA A 173 -2.67 -2.79 20.68
C ALA A 173 -3.13 -3.05 22.13
N LYS A 174 -3.75 -4.21 22.40
CA LYS A 174 -4.14 -4.60 23.77
C LYS A 174 -2.90 -4.81 24.64
N ILE A 175 -1.89 -5.49 24.12
CA ILE A 175 -0.59 -5.71 24.80
C ILE A 175 0.06 -4.38 25.16
N THR A 176 0.11 -3.39 24.28
CA THR A 176 0.81 -2.12 24.62
C THR A 176 0.11 -1.32 25.71
N SER A 177 -1.22 -1.41 25.82
CA SER A 177 -1.99 -0.70 26.84
C SER A 177 -1.90 -1.34 28.23
N THR A 178 -1.89 -2.67 28.34
CA THR A 178 -1.73 -3.38 29.61
C THR A 178 -0.31 -3.28 30.17
N TYR A 179 0.71 -3.28 29.30
CA TYR A 179 2.11 -3.21 29.71
C TYR A 179 2.55 -1.82 30.20
N ARG A 180 1.87 -0.74 29.80
CA ARG A 180 2.21 0.63 30.25
C ARG A 180 1.91 0.91 31.72
N ASN A 181 0.96 0.17 32.32
CA ASN A 181 0.48 0.44 33.68
C ASN A 181 0.85 -0.66 34.69
N SER A 182 1.62 -1.68 34.27
CA SER A 182 1.94 -2.83 35.13
C SER A 182 3.35 -2.70 35.70
N ASN A 183 3.51 -2.98 37.00
CA ASN A 183 4.79 -2.96 37.69
C ASN A 183 5.69 -4.09 37.11
N PRO A 184 7.00 -3.89 36.91
CA PRO A 184 7.87 -4.87 36.25
C PRO A 184 7.98 -6.23 36.97
N LYS A 185 7.55 -6.31 38.24
CA LYS A 185 7.46 -7.57 38.99
C LYS A 185 6.29 -8.44 38.53
N ASP A 186 5.13 -7.83 38.25
CA ASP A 186 3.92 -8.54 37.78
C ASP A 186 4.12 -9.09 36.35
N ILE A 187 4.95 -8.41 35.56
CA ILE A 187 5.29 -8.81 34.18
C ILE A 187 6.04 -10.14 34.16
N LYS A 188 6.94 -10.38 35.13
CA LYS A 188 7.74 -11.61 35.19
C LYS A 188 6.91 -12.82 35.58
N GLU A 189 5.86 -12.60 36.38
CA GLU A 189 4.94 -13.63 36.84
C GLU A 189 3.95 -14.01 35.72
N SER A 190 3.41 -13.03 35.00
CA SER A 190 2.52 -13.27 33.86
C SER A 190 3.23 -13.88 32.63
N LEU A 191 4.51 -13.58 32.42
CA LEU A 191 5.33 -14.25 31.40
C LEU A 191 5.67 -15.70 31.76
N ARG A 192 5.69 -16.04 33.05
CA ARG A 192 5.95 -17.40 33.53
C ARG A 192 4.80 -18.34 33.19
N ASP A 193 3.56 -17.87 33.27
CA ASP A 193 2.37 -18.68 32.94
C ASP A 193 2.22 -18.91 31.42
N MET A 194 2.85 -18.10 30.58
CA MET A 194 2.85 -18.29 29.12
C MET A 194 4.02 -19.15 28.60
N LEU A 195 5.08 -19.31 29.39
CA LEU A 195 6.15 -20.25 29.10
C LEU A 195 5.75 -21.58 29.74
N LEU A 196 5.16 -22.46 28.91
CA LEU A 196 4.88 -23.85 29.24
C LEU A 196 6.05 -24.46 30.02
N GLN A 197 5.72 -25.07 31.17
CA GLN A 197 6.54 -26.07 31.84
C GLN A 197 6.92 -27.14 30.82
N ASP A 198 8.17 -27.61 30.88
CA ASP A 198 8.78 -28.62 30.00
C ASP A 198 7.84 -29.75 29.55
#